data_AF-A0A6B3BQR7-F1
#
_entry.id   AF-A0A6B3BQR7-F1
#
_cell.length_a   1.000
_cell.length_b   1.000
_cell.length_c   1.000
_cell.angle_alpha   90.00
_cell.angle_beta   90.00
_cell.angle_gamma   90.00
#
_symmetry.space_group_name_H-M   'P 1'
#
loop_
_entity.id
_entity.type
_entity.pdbx_description
1 polymer ?
#
loop_
_entity_poly.entity_id
_entity_poly.type
_entity_poly.pdbx_seq_one_letter_code
_entity_poly.pdbx_strand_id
1 'polypeptide(L)' 'MTTESPRWFTSSYSNNGGACVAVAANLVASRGLVPVRDSKNPSGPVLDFPVDAFSSFVEGVKSIKGVRAGEFGAV' A
#
# COMPACT_ATOMS: atom_id res chain seq x y z
N MET A 1 -22.51 10.59 5.67
CA MET A 1 -21.15 10.21 5.25
C MET A 1 -20.79 8.94 6.00
N THR A 2 -20.69 7.80 5.33
CA THR A 2 -20.42 6.52 5.99
C THR A 2 -18.95 6.50 6.41
N THR A 3 -18.68 6.51 7.71
CA THR A 3 -17.31 6.41 8.23
C THR A 3 -16.82 4.99 8.04
N GLU A 4 -16.29 4.67 6.87
CA GLU A 4 -15.59 3.40 6.65
C GLU A 4 -14.25 3.39 7.40
N SER A 5 -13.97 2.28 8.08
CA SER A 5 -12.71 2.00 8.78
C SER A 5 -11.77 1.16 7.91
N PRO A 6 -10.43 1.24 8.12
CA PRO A 6 -9.47 0.43 7.38
C PRO A 6 -9.67 -1.07 7.62
N ARG A 7 -9.82 -1.84 6.54
CA ARG A 7 -9.84 -3.31 6.56
C ARG A 7 -8.47 -3.84 6.19
N TRP A 8 -7.65 -4.10 7.21
CA TRP A 8 -6.26 -4.53 7.05
C TRP A 8 -6.16 -5.95 6.49
N PHE A 9 -5.34 -6.14 5.46
CA PHE A 9 -4.89 -7.45 5.00
C PHE A 9 -3.37 -7.49 4.92
N THR A 10 -2.79 -8.68 5.13
CA THR A 10 -1.35 -8.93 5.07
C THR A 10 -1.04 -9.85 3.89
N SER A 11 0.20 -9.79 3.37
CA SER A 11 0.62 -10.68 2.30
C SER A 11 0.79 -12.12 2.80
N SER A 12 0.36 -13.11 2.03
CA SER A 12 0.62 -14.54 2.30
C SER A 12 2.11 -14.90 2.29
N TYR A 13 2.94 -14.11 1.60
CA TYR A 13 4.40 -14.27 1.57
C TYR A 13 5.10 -13.80 2.86
N SER A 14 4.36 -13.16 3.79
CA SER A 14 4.91 -12.60 5.02
C SER A 14 5.17 -13.62 6.14
N ASN A 15 4.87 -14.90 5.90
CA ASN A 15 4.96 -15.97 6.90
C ASN A 15 6.40 -16.48 7.16
N ASN A 16 7.40 -16.07 6.38
CA ASN A 16 8.68 -16.78 6.29
C ASN A 16 9.95 -16.02 6.71
N GLY A 17 9.87 -14.96 7.53
CA GLY A 17 11.10 -14.39 8.13
C GLY A 17 11.20 -12.87 8.34
N GLY A 18 10.10 -12.15 8.52
CA GLY A 18 10.17 -10.83 9.15
C GLY A 18 10.33 -9.64 8.20
N ALA A 19 9.21 -9.26 7.57
CA ALA A 19 8.86 -7.88 7.25
C ALA A 19 7.38 -7.91 6.81
N CYS A 20 6.47 -7.66 7.75
CA CYS A 20 5.05 -7.91 7.53
C CYS A 20 4.33 -6.57 7.38
N VAL A 21 4.05 -6.18 6.14
CA VAL A 21 3.26 -4.98 5.82
C VAL A 21 1.78 -5.34 5.80
N ALA A 22 0.94 -4.49 6.38
CA ALA A 22 -0.51 -4.55 6.25
C ALA A 22 -1.02 -3.34 5.47
N VAL A 23 -1.97 -3.58 4.56
CA VAL A 23 -2.56 -2.56 3.69
C VAL A 23 -4.08 -2.58 3.81
N ALA A 24 -4.75 -1.44 3.61
CA ALA A 24 -6.21 -1.35 3.60
C ALA A 24 -6.73 -0.74 2.28
N ALA A 25 -7.15 -1.58 1.34
CA ALA A 25 -7.61 -1.11 0.02
C ALA A 25 -9.09 -0.65 -0.01
N ASN A 26 -9.87 -0.93 1.03
CA ASN A 26 -11.30 -0.57 1.03
C ASN A 26 -11.56 0.95 1.07
N LEU A 27 -10.55 1.74 1.45
CA LEU A 27 -10.67 3.20 1.52
C LEU A 27 -10.31 3.91 0.22
N VAL A 28 -9.88 3.18 -0.82
CA VAL A 28 -9.52 3.74 -2.13
C VAL A 28 -10.70 4.50 -2.74
N ALA A 29 -11.88 3.87 -2.81
CA ALA A 29 -13.05 4.46 -3.45
C ALA A 29 -13.66 5.61 -2.64
N SER A 30 -13.63 5.52 -1.31
CA SER A 30 -14.29 6.48 -0.42
C SER A 30 -13.39 7.63 0.03
N ARG A 31 -12.06 7.44 0.04
CA ARG A 31 -11.10 8.44 0.54
C ARG A 31 -9.93 8.73 -0.40
N GLY A 32 -9.74 7.96 -1.48
CA GLY A 32 -8.61 8.16 -2.40
C GLY A 32 -7.25 7.82 -1.76
N LEU A 33 -7.25 6.99 -0.71
CA LEU A 33 -6.04 6.66 0.06
C LEU A 33 -5.84 5.15 0.19
N VAL A 34 -4.57 4.77 0.29
CA VAL A 34 -4.08 3.43 0.61
C VAL A 34 -3.26 3.51 1.90
N PRO A 35 -3.87 3.25 3.06
CA PRO A 35 -3.16 3.15 4.33
C PRO A 35 -2.25 1.92 4.35
N VAL A 36 -1.02 2.12 4.83
CA VAL A 36 0.01 1.09 4.98
C VAL A 36 0.59 1.17 6.38
N ARG A 37 0.76 0.02 7.05
CA ARG A 37 1.39 -0.04 8.37
C ARG A 37 2.25 -1.28 8.54
N ASP A 38 3.07 -1.27 9.58
CA ASP A 38 3.70 -2.48 10.10
C ASP A 38 2.65 -3.36 10.76
N SER A 39 2.51 -4.60 10.28
CA SER A 39 1.55 -5.55 10.84
C SER A 39 2.00 -6.09 12.19
N LYS A 40 3.29 -5.95 12.55
CA LYS A 40 3.83 -6.35 13.85
C LYS A 40 3.64 -5.28 14.93
N ASN A 41 3.45 -4.03 14.53
CA ASN A 41 3.06 -2.93 15.40
C ASN A 41 1.73 -2.28 14.95
N PRO A 42 0.57 -2.95 15.16
CA PRO A 42 -0.74 -2.42 14.73
C PRO A 42 -1.11 -1.06 15.31
N SER A 43 -0.59 -0.73 16.50
CA SER A 43 -0.82 0.53 17.20
C SER A 43 0.20 1.61 16.81
N GLY A 44 1.17 1.28 15.96
CA GLY A 44 2.15 2.21 15.45
C GLY A 44 1.59 3.15 14.38
N PRO A 45 2.44 4.02 13.82
CA PRO A 45 2.04 4.96 12.78
C PRO A 45 1.50 4.26 11.52
N VAL A 46 0.53 4.90 10.89
CA VAL A 46 -0.02 4.52 9.58
C VAL A 46 0.45 5.54 8.55
N LEU A 47 0.94 5.04 7.42
CA LEU A 47 1.30 5.86 6.27
C LEU A 47 0.16 5.85 5.27
N ASP A 48 -0.44 7.01 5.01
CA ASP A 48 -1.53 7.15 4.04
C ASP A 48 -0.97 7.62 2.69
N PHE A 49 -1.02 6.75 1.69
CA PHE A 49 -0.59 7.07 0.34
C PHE A 49 -1.78 7.45 -0.54
N PRO A 50 -1.69 8.49 -1.39
CA PRO A 50 -2.60 8.66 -2.50
C PRO A 50 -2.59 7.41 -3.39
N VAL A 51 -3.74 7.06 -3.95
CA VAL A 51 -3.92 5.85 -4.78
C VAL A 51 -2.96 5.81 -5.96
N ASP A 52 -2.78 6.93 -6.64
CA ASP A 52 -1.91 7.02 -7.81
C ASP A 52 -0.44 6.79 -7.43
N ALA A 53 0.02 7.42 -6.34
CA ALA A 53 1.38 7.25 -5.83
C ALA A 53 1.66 5.80 -5.41
N PHE A 54 0.71 5.15 -4.73
CA PHE A 54 0.86 3.74 -4.35
C PHE A 54 0.88 2.81 -5.57
N SER A 55 0.06 3.09 -6.58
CA SER A 55 0.01 2.32 -7.83
C SER A 55 1.31 2.43 -8.62
N SER A 56 1.81 3.65 -8.82
CA SER A 56 3.11 3.89 -9.47
C SER A 56 4.27 3.22 -8.73
N PHE A 57 4.26 3.24 -7.39
CA PHE A 57 5.25 2.52 -6.59
C PHE A 57 5.23 1.01 -6.88
N VAL A 58 4.05 0.39 -6.86
CA VAL A 58 3.90 -1.05 -7.11
C VAL A 58 4.32 -1.42 -8.53
N GLU A 59 3.98 -0.59 -9.52
CA GLU A 59 4.42 -0.77 -10.91
C GLU A 59 5.94 -0.67 -11.05
N GLY A 60 6.56 0.31 -10.40
CA GLY A 60 8.02 0.45 -10.33
C GLY A 60 8.68 -0.80 -9.74
N VAL A 61 8.17 -1.31 -8.62
CA VAL A 61 8.68 -2.55 -7.99
C VAL A 61 8.55 -3.77 -8.92
N LYS A 62 7.42 -3.91 -9.62
CA LYS A 62 7.22 -5.00 -10.60
C LYS A 62 8.20 -4.89 -11.77
N SER A 63 8.43 -3.68 -12.27
CA SER A 63 9.36 -3.44 -13.38
C SER A 63 10.82 -3.73 -13.02
N ILE A 64 11.23 -3.60 -11.75
CA ILE A 64 12.60 -3.92 -11.32
C ILE A 64 12.92 -5.42 -11.49
N LYS A 65 11.91 -6.31 -11.55
CA LYS A 65 12.10 -7.73 -11.91
C LYS A 65 12.34 -7.99 -13.42
N GLY A 66 12.32 -6.94 -14.25
CA GLY A 66 12.64 -6.95 -15.68
C GLY A 66 12.09 -5.70 -16.38
N VAL A 67 12.95 -4.70 -16.65
CA VAL A 67 12.84 -3.45 -17.46
C VAL A 67 11.47 -3.16 -18.14
N ARG A 68 10.81 -1.98 -18.13
CA ARG A 68 10.94 -0.60 -17.61
C ARG A 68 9.48 -0.10 -17.46
N ALA A 69 9.04 0.41 -16.31
CA ALA A 69 7.80 1.18 -16.20
C ALA A 69 8.21 2.66 -16.23
N GLY A 70 8.00 3.28 -17.40
CA GLY A 70 8.34 4.67 -17.66
C GLY A 70 7.41 5.64 -16.93
N GLU A 71 8.00 6.81 -16.65
CA GLU A 71 7.37 8.08 -16.32
C GLU A 71 6.66 8.18 -14.96
N PHE A 72 7.44 8.60 -13.97
CA PHE A 72 6.94 9.43 -12.88
C PHE A 72 6.24 10.65 -13.50
N GLY A 73 4.91 10.68 -13.36
CA GLY A 73 4.05 11.76 -13.82
C GLY A 73 4.43 13.11 -13.21
N ALA A 74 4.29 14.13 -14.05
CA ALA A 74 4.56 15.57 -13.88
C ALA A 74 4.57 16.11 -12.44
N VAL A 75 5.68 16.82 -12.14
CA VAL A 75 5.72 17.93 -11.17
C VAL A 75 4.90 19.12 -11.66
#